data_AF-A0A954LL03-F1
#
_entry.id   AF-A0A954LL03-F1
#
_cell.length_a   1.000
_cell.length_b   1.000
_cell.length_c   1.000
_cell.angle_alpha   90.00
_cell.angle_beta   90.00
_cell.angle_gamma   90.00
#
_symmetry.space_group_name_H-M   'P 1'
#
loop_
_entity.id
_entity.type
_entity.pdbx_description
1 polymer ?
#
loop_
_entity_poly.entity_id
_entity_poly.type
_entity_poly.pdbx_seq_one_letter_code
_entity_poly.pdbx_strand_id
1 'polypeptide(L)' 'QDSALSSLPDPTLEENLDKPSGRGILLMREFMTRVEYVEDGRCVILEKQREPVAND' A
#
# COMPACT_ATOMS: atom_id res chain seq x y z
N GLN A 1 13.25 -5.30 -6.78
CA GLN A 1 13.45 -4.12 -7.65
C GLN A 1 12.08 -3.49 -7.82
N ASP A 2 11.76 -2.46 -7.03
CA ASP A 2 10.42 -1.84 -6.93
C ASP A 2 10.32 -0.52 -7.73
N SER A 3 10.93 -0.49 -8.91
CA SER A 3 11.11 0.73 -9.70
C SER A 3 9.79 1.30 -10.26
N ALA A 4 8.73 0.50 -10.40
CA ALA A 4 7.44 0.94 -10.95
C ALA A 4 6.51 1.54 -9.88
N LEU A 5 6.86 1.36 -8.61
CA LEU A 5 6.03 1.75 -7.46
C LEU A 5 6.36 3.15 -6.93
N SER A 6 7.51 3.71 -7.35
CA SER A 6 7.95 5.09 -7.11
C SER A 6 7.32 6.10 -8.08
N SER A 7 6.81 5.63 -9.22
CA SER A 7 6.12 6.49 -10.21
C SER A 7 4.64 6.71 -9.92
N LEU A 8 4.11 6.16 -8.83
CA LEU A 8 2.73 6.42 -8.44
C LEU A 8 2.63 7.82 -7.81
N PRO A 9 1.78 8.70 -8.35
CA PRO A 9 1.59 10.01 -7.78
C PRO A 9 0.99 9.89 -6.37
N ASP A 10 1.51 10.66 -5.42
CA ASP A 10 1.04 10.67 -4.04
C ASP A 10 -0.42 11.15 -3.99
N PRO A 11 -1.38 10.30 -3.59
CA PRO A 11 -2.79 10.64 -3.59
C PRO A 11 -3.19 11.57 -2.43
N THR A 12 -2.26 11.97 -1.55
CA THR A 12 -2.48 12.94 -0.47
C THR A 12 -2.26 14.40 -0.91
N LEU A 13 -1.62 14.63 -2.05
CA LEU A 13 -1.42 15.97 -2.62
C LEU A 13 -2.72 16.52 -3.23
N GLU A 14 -2.96 17.83 -3.08
CA GLU A 14 -4.18 18.52 -3.56
C GLU A 14 -4.47 18.25 -5.05
N GLU A 15 -3.44 18.22 -5.89
CA GLU A 15 -3.53 17.93 -7.33
C GLU A 15 -3.95 16.49 -7.69
N ASN A 16 -3.90 15.57 -6.72
CA ASN A 16 -4.25 14.16 -6.87
C ASN A 16 -5.52 13.77 -6.10
N LEU A 17 -6.15 14.72 -5.38
CA LEU A 17 -7.39 14.47 -4.63
C LEU A 17 -8.57 14.09 -5.53
N ASP A 18 -8.60 14.56 -6.78
CA ASP A 18 -9.66 14.20 -7.73
C ASP A 18 -9.35 12.92 -8.53
N LYS A 19 -8.13 12.38 -8.42
CA LYS A 19 -7.73 11.15 -9.12
C LYS A 19 -8.16 9.93 -8.28
N PRO A 20 -9.02 9.04 -8.81
CA PRO A 20 -9.49 7.88 -8.05
C PRO A 20 -8.43 6.77 -7.94
N SER A 21 -7.31 6.86 -8.65
CA SER A 21 -6.24 5.86 -8.69
C SER A 21 -5.22 6.05 -7.55
N GLY A 22 -4.47 4.98 -7.22
CA GLY A 22 -3.33 5.04 -6.28
C GLY A 22 -3.66 4.90 -4.80
N ARG A 23 -4.90 5.18 -4.38
CA ARG A 23 -5.32 5.11 -2.97
C ARG A 23 -5.22 3.71 -2.37
N GLY A 24 -5.63 2.68 -3.11
CA GLY A 24 -5.56 1.30 -2.62
C GLY A 24 -4.13 0.87 -2.30
N ILE A 25 -3.17 1.26 -3.14
CA ILE A 25 -1.74 0.96 -2.93
C ILE A 25 -1.18 1.75 -1.75
N LEU A 26 -1.55 3.03 -1.61
CA LEU A 26 -1.18 3.82 -0.43
C LEU A 26 -1.68 3.15 0.86
N LEU A 27 -2.96 2.80 0.91
CA LEU A 27 -3.56 2.14 2.08
C LEU A 27 -2.86 0.80 2.41
N MET A 28 -2.56 -0.01 1.40
CA MET A 28 -1.86 -1.28 1.61
C MET A 28 -0.48 -1.04 2.24
N ARG A 29 0.27 -0.02 1.80
CA ARG A 29 1.59 0.32 2.36
C ARG A 29 1.53 0.88 3.77
N GLU A 30 0.58 1.78 4.04
CA GLU A 30 0.47 2.44 5.34
C GLU A 30 -0.05 1.48 6.42
N PHE A 31 -0.98 0.58 6.06
CA PHE A 31 -1.63 -0.28 7.04
C PHE A 31 -0.99 -1.66 7.20
N MET A 32 -0.39 -2.24 6.16
CA MET A 32 0.16 -3.60 6.24
C MET A 32 1.63 -3.59 6.67
N THR A 33 2.07 -4.68 7.28
CA THR A 33 3.49 -4.85 7.66
C THR A 33 4.34 -5.25 6.46
N ARG A 34 3.77 -6.06 5.55
CA ARG A 34 4.40 -6.47 4.30
C ARG A 34 3.36 -6.46 3.17
N VAL A 35 3.79 -5.99 2.02
CA VAL A 35 3.04 -6.00 0.77
C VAL A 35 3.94 -6.61 -0.30
N GLU A 36 3.46 -7.63 -1.01
CA GLU A 36 4.19 -8.26 -2.11
C GLU A 36 3.27 -8.42 -3.33
N TYR A 37 3.77 -8.02 -4.49
CA TYR A 37 3.09 -8.19 -5.77
C TYR A 37 3.66 -9.41 -6.47
N VAL A 38 2.81 -10.38 -6.78
CA VAL A 38 3.19 -11.63 -7.46
C VAL A 38 2.38 -11.79 -8.75
N GLU A 39 2.71 -12.79 -9.56
CA GLU A 39 2.00 -13.07 -10.83
C GLU A 39 1.94 -11.86 -11.79
N ASP A 40 3.04 -11.11 -11.90
CA ASP A 40 3.13 -9.88 -12.71
C ASP A 40 2.15 -8.79 -12.26
N GLY A 41 1.97 -8.66 -10.94
CA GLY A 41 1.11 -7.64 -10.32
C GLY A 41 -0.39 -7.97 -10.34
N ARG A 42 -0.79 -9.14 -10.87
CA ARG A 42 -2.19 -9.60 -10.86
C ARG A 42 -2.64 -10.16 -9.51
N CYS A 43 -1.70 -10.47 -8.63
CA CYS A 43 -1.98 -10.93 -7.28
C CYS A 43 -1.17 -10.12 -6.27
N VAL A 44 -1.79 -9.81 -5.13
CA VAL A 44 -1.17 -9.04 -4.05
C VAL A 44 -1.29 -9.84 -2.75
N ILE A 45 -0.16 -10.06 -2.11
CA ILE A 45 -0.06 -10.67 -0.79
C ILE A 45 0.11 -9.56 0.23
N LEU A 46 -0.75 -9.54 1.25
CA LEU A 46 -0.76 -8.56 2.33
C LEU A 46 -0.60 -9.28 3.67
N GLU A 47 0.44 -8.94 4.43
CA GLU A 47 0.67 -9.49 5.77
C GLU A 47 0.63 -8.36 6.80
N LYS A 48 -0.17 -8.54 7.86
CA LYS A 48 -0.22 -7.63 9.01
C LYS A 48 0.21 -8.38 10.26
N GLN A 49 1.29 -7.92 10.88
CA GLN A 49 1.63 -8.32 12.24
C GLN A 49 0.63 -7.67 13.19
N ARG A 50 -0.06 -8.50 13.98
CA ARG A 50 -0.89 -8.01 15.08
C ARG A 50 0.05 -7.67 16.21
N GLU A 51 0.05 -6.40 16.62
CA GLU A 51 0.66 -6.04 17.90
C GLU A 51 -0.03 -6.88 18.99
N PRO A 52 0.73 -7.50 19.91
CA PRO A 52 0.14 -8.15 21.05
C PRO A 52 -0.64 -7.09 21.83
N VAL A 53 -1.92 -7.34 22.10
CA VAL A 53 -2.69 -6.50 23.01
C VAL A 53 -1.98 -6.61 24.37
N ALA A 54 -1.39 -5.52 24.85
CA ALA A 54 -0.87 -5.45 26.20
C ALA A 54 -2.05 -5.72 27.14
N ASN A 55 -2.01 -6.84 27.86
CA ASN A 55 -2.98 -7.10 28.91
C ASN A 55 -2.68 -6.12 30.06
N ASP A 56 -3.52 -5.09 30.19
CA ASP A 56 -3.70 -4.35 31.45
C ASP A 56 -4.30 -5.27 32.53
#